data_AF-A0A328SBD6-F1
#
_entry.id   AF-A0A328SBD6-F1
#
_cell.length_a   1.000
_cell.length_b   1.000
_cell.length_c   1.000
_cell.angle_alpha   90.00
_cell.angle_beta   90.00
_cell.angle_gamma   90.00
#
_symmetry.space_group_name_H-M   'P 1'
#
loop_
_entity.id
_entity.type
_entity.pdbx_description
1 polymer ?
#
loop_
_entity_poly.entity_id
_entity_poly.type
_entity_poly.pdbx_seq_one_letter_code
_entity_poly.pdbx_strand_id
1 'polypeptide(L)' 'FKVNGKTVKDANGKVVYAKVVNGTVSVEYTIPENMKAGSYNITVSFTAPGYDKLADTKTLTISD' A
#
# COMPACT_ATOMS: atom_id res chain seq x y z
N PHE A 1 3.16 0.87 -2.74
CA PHE A 1 2.04 1.00 -1.78
C PHE A 1 2.29 2.18 -0.87
N LYS A 2 1.24 2.94 -0.52
CA LYS A 2 1.32 4.06 0.42
C LYS A 2 0.16 3.98 1.43
N VAL A 3 0.43 4.35 2.69
CA VAL A 3 -0.57 4.54 3.75
C VAL A 3 -0.53 6.00 4.18
N ASN A 4 -1.64 6.73 4.07
CA ASN A 4 -1.70 8.19 4.27
C ASN A 4 -0.58 8.94 3.53
N GLY A 5 -0.33 8.56 2.28
CA GLY A 5 0.70 9.17 1.43
C GLY A 5 2.16 8.75 1.75
N LYS A 6 2.41 8.05 2.86
CA LYS A 6 3.73 7.53 3.24
C LYS A 6 4.00 6.19 2.58
N THR A 7 5.19 6.04 2.00
CA THR A 7 5.60 4.78 1.34
C THR A 7 5.73 3.65 2.36
N VAL A 8 5.08 2.53 2.06
CA VAL A 8 5.21 1.30 2.85
C VAL A 8 6.61 0.70 2.67
N LYS A 9 7.23 0.33 3.78
CA LYS A 9 8.56 -0.30 3.85
C LYS A 9 8.48 -1.61 4.61
N ASP A 10 9.33 -2.56 4.26
CA ASP A 10 9.49 -3.80 5.02
C ASP A 10 10.27 -3.57 6.33
N ALA A 11 10.44 -4.62 7.13
CA ALA A 11 11.15 -4.57 8.41
C ALA A 11 12.62 -4.11 8.28
N ASN A 12 13.22 -4.22 7.10
CA ASN A 12 14.58 -3.77 6.80
C ASN A 12 14.62 -2.32 6.27
N GLY A 13 13.48 -1.63 6.23
CA GLY A 13 13.37 -0.27 5.73
C GLY A 13 13.37 -0.15 4.20
N LYS A 14 13.28 -1.26 3.46
CA LYS A 14 13.22 -1.26 2.00
C LYS A 14 11.80 -1.04 1.52
N VAL A 15 11.65 -0.28 0.44
CA VAL A 15 10.34 -0.02 -0.17
C VAL A 15 9.72 -1.31 -0.69
N VAL A 16 8.45 -1.53 -0.35
CA VAL A 16 7.70 -2.71 -0.81
C VAL A 16 7.23 -2.51 -2.25
N TYR A 17 7.70 -3.40 -3.13
CA TYR A 17 7.22 -3.58 -4.49
C TYR A 17 6.76 -5.03 -4.65
N ALA A 18 5.65 -5.23 -5.34
CA ALA A 18 5.12 -6.56 -5.61
C ALA A 18 4.90 -6.72 -7.12
N LYS A 19 5.23 -7.91 -7.63
CA LYS A 19 5.01 -8.27 -9.03
C LYS A 19 3.55 -8.63 -9.22
N VAL A 20 3.00 -8.27 -10.37
CA VAL A 20 1.67 -8.73 -10.78
C VAL A 20 1.77 -10.20 -11.16
N VAL A 21 0.95 -11.05 -10.54
CA VAL A 21 0.84 -12.47 -10.85
C VAL A 21 -0.64 -12.75 -11.13
N ASN A 22 -0.94 -13.27 -12.32
CA ASN A 22 -2.31 -13.56 -12.77
C ASN A 22 -3.26 -12.34 -12.63
N GLY A 23 -2.77 -11.16 -13.01
CA GLY A 23 -3.55 -9.91 -12.98
C GLY A 23 -3.78 -9.32 -11.59
N THR A 24 -3.25 -9.94 -10.53
CA THR A 24 -3.44 -9.49 -9.14
C THR A 24 -2.10 -9.24 -8.46
N VAL A 25 -2.11 -8.36 -7.46
CA VAL A 25 -0.98 -8.11 -6.56
C VAL A 25 -1.47 -8.18 -5.13
N SER A 26 -0.71 -8.84 -4.26
CA SER A 26 -0.98 -8.91 -2.82
C SER A 26 0.26 -8.48 -2.04
N VAL A 27 0.04 -7.77 -0.94
CA VAL A 27 1.08 -7.33 -0.01
C VAL A 27 0.55 -7.52 1.41
N GLU A 28 1.33 -8.20 2.23
CA GLU A 28 1.11 -8.26 3.67
C GLU A 28 1.63 -6.98 4.32
N TYR A 29 0.81 -6.39 5.19
CA TYR A 29 1.14 -5.19 5.94
C TYR A 29 0.74 -5.37 7.39
N THR A 30 1.73 -5.45 8.27
CA THR A 30 1.50 -5.48 9.72
C THR A 30 1.12 -4.09 10.20
N ILE A 31 -0.04 -3.97 10.85
CA ILE A 31 -0.47 -2.72 11.50
C ILE A 31 0.46 -2.47 12.70
N PRO A 32 1.19 -1.34 12.75
CA PRO A 32 2.04 -1.02 13.89
C PRO A 32 1.20 -0.73 15.16
N GLU A 33 1.70 -1.13 16.34
CA GLU A 33 1.01 -0.90 17.62
C GLU A 33 0.74 0.58 17.93
N ASN A 34 1.54 1.49 17.37
CA ASN A 34 1.38 2.93 17.55
C ASN A 34 0.39 3.57 16.55
N MET A 35 -0.20 2.79 15.65
CA MET A 35 -1.23 3.25 14.72
C MET A 35 -2.56 3.36 15.47
N LYS A 36 -3.11 4.58 15.54
CA LYS A 36 -4.34 4.87 16.31
C LYS A 36 -5.60 4.41 15.56
N ALA A 37 -6.69 4.22 16.29
CA ALA A 37 -8.01 4.12 15.66
C ALA A 37 -8.27 5.34 14.77
N GLY A 38 -8.92 5.11 13.64
CA GLY A 38 -9.17 6.12 12.62
C GLY A 38 -9.17 5.57 11.19
N SER A 39 -9.35 6.48 10.24
CA SER A 39 -9.38 6.16 8.81
C SER A 39 -8.06 6.48 8.14
N TYR A 40 -7.61 5.55 7.30
CA TYR A 40 -6.32 5.60 6.60
C TYR A 40 -6.53 5.34 5.11
N ASN A 41 -5.95 6.20 4.28
CA ASN A 41 -5.97 6.04 2.84
C ASN A 41 -4.83 5.11 2.42
N ILE A 42 -5.20 3.97 1.81
CA ILE A 42 -4.27 3.04 1.17
C ILE A 42 -4.28 3.35 -0.32
N THR A 43 -3.13 3.77 -0.84
CA THR A 43 -2.94 4.05 -2.26
C THR A 43 -2.00 3.04 -2.89
N VAL A 44 -2.43 2.45 -4.00
CA VAL A 44 -1.61 1.61 -4.88
C VAL A 44 -1.34 2.38 -6.16
N SER A 45 -0.13 2.23 -6.70
CA SER A 45 0.21 2.79 -8.01
C SER A 45 0.87 1.70 -8.85
N PHE A 46 0.36 1.52 -10.06
CA PHE A 46 0.87 0.57 -11.04
C PHE A 46 1.48 1.35 -12.20
N THR A 47 2.67 0.91 -12.63
CA THR A 47 3.40 1.49 -13.75
C THR A 47 3.94 0.37 -14.62
N ALA A 48 3.74 0.48 -15.93
CA ALA A 48 4.30 -0.42 -16.92
C ALA A 48 4.86 0.38 -18.10
N PRO A 49 5.94 -0.08 -18.75
CA PRO A 49 6.47 0.59 -19.93
C PRO A 49 5.41 0.73 -21.03
N GLY A 50 5.25 1.94 -21.59
CA GLY A 50 4.28 2.21 -22.66
C GLY A 50 2.84 2.41 -22.20
N TYR A 51 2.56 2.40 -20.89
CA TYR A 51 1.24 2.66 -20.33
C TYR A 51 1.28 3.81 -19.33
N ASP A 52 0.17 4.54 -19.23
CA ASP A 52 0.00 5.54 -18.18
C ASP A 52 -0.02 4.89 -16.79
N LYS A 53 0.44 5.66 -15.81
CA LYS A 53 0.38 5.24 -14.41
C LYS A 53 -1.08 5.14 -13.98
N LEU A 54 -1.46 3.96 -13.48
CA LEU A 54 -2.72 3.75 -12.80
C LEU A 54 -2.53 3.92 -11.30
N ALA A 55 -3.52 4.49 -10.62
CA ALA A 55 -3.55 4.56 -9.18
C ALA A 55 -4.98 4.34 -8.68
N ASP A 56 -5.09 3.64 -7.56
CA ASP A 56 -6.35 3.47 -6.84
C ASP A 56 -6.11 3.77 -5.36
N THR A 57 -7.12 4.35 -4.72
CA THR A 57 -7.10 4.66 -3.29
C THR A 57 -8.34 4.08 -2.63
N LYS A 58 -8.11 3.40 -1.50
CA LYS A 58 -9.16 2.83 -0.64
C LYS A 58 -8.96 3.28 0.79
N THR A 59 -10.02 3.19 1.59
CA THR A 59 -9.99 3.55 3.01
C THR A 59 -9.93 2.29 3.86
N LEU A 60 -8.96 2.22 4.76
CA LEU A 60 -8.89 1.28 5.88
C LEU A 60 -9.32 2.01 7.15
N THR A 61 -10.28 1.45 7.88
CA THR A 61 -10.68 1.97 9.19
C THR A 61 -10.20 1.03 10.28
N ILE A 62 -9.49 1.57 11.26
CA ILE A 62 -9.10 0.89 12.49
C ILE A 62 -10.03 1.38 13.58
N SER A 63 -10.71 0.48 14.28
CA SER A 63 -11.57 0.78 15.43
C SER A 63 -10.93 0.24 16.71
N ASP A 64 -11.23 0.90 17.83
CA ASP A 64 -10.93 0.39 19.18
C ASP A 64 -11.85 -0.78 19.57
#